data_AF-A0A382M9I1-F1
#
_entry.id   AF-A0A382M9I1-F1
#
_cell.length_a   1.000
_cell.length_b   1.000
_cell.length_c   1.000
_cell.angle_alpha   90.00
_cell.angle_beta   90.00
_cell.angle_gamma   90.00
#
_symmetry.space_group_name_H-M   'P 1'
#
loop_
_entity.id
_entity.type
_entity.pdbx_description
1 polymer ?
#
loop_
_entity_poly.entity_id
_entity_poly.type
_entity_poly.pdbx_seq_one_letter_code
_entity_poly.pdbx_strand_id
1 'polypeptide(L)'
;MTLRSTTGWGISIGGTFFALTVLGFVFAQGIEAQEEVVLSDVTYSREIAPILQRSCQNCHNSIGVAPMALETYEQVRRYGPRIKRRTGIRDRAGAMPPWYVEKDIGIQHFKDDPSLSDWELAAVAAWVDNGMPEGDPADLPEPIEWVSRGDLWQAGEPDLVVETEEIFMEAGAPD
;
A
#
# COMPACT_ATOMS: atom_id res chain seq x y z
N MET A 1 85.62 -18.46 54.22
CA MET A 1 85.23 -18.04 55.57
C MET A 1 84.54 -16.69 55.43
N THR A 2 83.27 -16.59 55.90
CA THR A 2 82.49 -15.35 56.14
C THR A 2 82.21 -14.41 54.94
N LEU A 3 81.07 -13.76 54.72
CA LEU A 3 79.83 -13.55 55.48
C LEU A 3 78.74 -13.00 54.52
N ARG A 4 77.50 -13.22 54.95
CA ARG A 4 76.16 -12.77 54.54
C ARG A 4 75.95 -11.39 53.86
N SER A 5 74.94 -11.38 52.97
CA SER A 5 73.72 -10.53 52.92
C SER A 5 73.79 -9.01 52.74
N THR A 6 73.04 -8.48 51.76
CA THR A 6 71.91 -7.50 51.86
C THR A 6 71.47 -7.05 50.45
N THR A 7 70.27 -7.43 49.98
CA THR A 7 69.05 -6.60 49.76
C THR A 7 69.18 -5.38 48.82
N GLY A 8 68.31 -5.34 47.79
CA GLY A 8 67.94 -4.15 47.02
C GLY A 8 67.45 -4.50 45.61
N TRP A 9 66.15 -4.76 45.39
CA TRP A 9 65.16 -3.83 44.82
C TRP A 9 65.35 -3.52 43.32
N GLY A 10 64.36 -3.92 42.50
CA GLY A 10 64.21 -3.49 41.10
C GLY A 10 63.66 -4.57 40.15
N ILE A 11 62.40 -4.97 40.32
CA ILE A 11 61.69 -5.91 39.45
C ILE A 11 61.01 -5.13 38.29
N SER A 12 61.27 -5.62 37.08
CA SER A 12 60.43 -5.63 35.87
C SER A 12 60.09 -4.33 35.13
N ILE A 13 60.76 -4.13 33.99
CA ILE A 13 60.16 -3.52 32.80
C ILE A 13 59.36 -4.63 32.10
N GLY A 14 58.09 -4.77 32.48
CA GLY A 14 57.12 -5.61 31.78
C GLY A 14 56.55 -4.84 30.59
N GLY A 15 57.19 -4.95 29.42
CA GLY A 15 56.61 -4.54 28.15
C GLY A 15 55.67 -5.62 27.63
N THR A 16 54.47 -5.71 28.20
CA THR A 16 53.43 -6.60 27.67
C THR A 16 52.89 -6.00 26.39
N PHE A 17 53.25 -6.59 25.25
CA PHE A 17 52.59 -6.39 23.96
C PHE A 17 51.09 -6.69 24.12
N PHE A 18 50.27 -5.65 24.22
CA PHE A 18 48.82 -5.78 24.14
C PHE A 18 48.45 -5.96 22.66
N ALA A 19 48.50 -7.20 22.17
CA ALA A 19 47.91 -7.55 20.88
C ALA A 19 46.39 -7.41 21.00
N LEU A 20 45.86 -6.27 20.58
CA LEU A 20 44.44 -6.03 20.40
C LEU A 20 43.93 -6.92 19.26
N THR A 21 43.48 -8.12 19.58
CA THR A 21 42.64 -8.92 18.69
C THR A 21 41.26 -8.27 18.62
N VAL A 22 41.06 -7.42 17.62
CA VAL A 22 39.73 -6.95 17.21
C VAL A 22 39.01 -8.14 16.57
N LEU A 23 38.25 -8.90 17.36
CA LEU A 23 37.24 -9.80 16.82
C LEU A 23 36.15 -8.93 16.20
N GLY A 24 36.18 -8.81 14.87
CA GLY A 24 35.10 -8.21 14.11
C GLY A 24 33.84 -9.05 14.27
N PHE A 25 32.85 -8.52 14.99
CA PHE A 25 31.48 -9.00 14.91
C PHE A 25 30.94 -8.63 13.53
N VAL A 26 30.98 -9.57 12.59
CA VAL A 26 30.26 -9.48 11.33
C VAL A 26 28.79 -9.71 11.66
N PHE A 27 28.01 -8.64 11.76
CA PHE A 27 26.55 -8.75 11.74
C PHE A 27 26.16 -9.32 10.38
N ALA A 28 25.74 -10.58 10.37
CA ALA A 28 25.00 -11.16 9.27
C ALA A 28 23.67 -10.41 9.19
N GLN A 29 23.61 -9.39 8.33
CA GLN A 29 22.34 -8.81 7.94
C GLN A 29 21.60 -9.87 7.14
N GLY A 30 20.52 -10.40 7.71
CA GLY A 30 19.59 -11.24 6.96
C GLY A 30 19.06 -10.43 5.80
N ILE A 31 19.40 -10.84 4.59
CA ILE A 31 18.68 -10.40 3.39
C ILE A 31 17.32 -11.08 3.49
N GLU A 32 16.30 -10.35 3.94
CA GLU A 32 14.92 -10.75 3.68
C GLU A 32 14.77 -10.77 2.16
N ALA A 33 14.55 -11.96 1.62
CA ALA A 33 14.23 -12.14 0.21
C ALA A 33 12.88 -11.45 -0.03
N GLN A 34 12.91 -10.23 -0.56
CA GLN A 34 11.75 -9.65 -1.20
C GLN A 34 11.51 -10.47 -2.47
N GLU A 35 10.48 -11.31 -2.45
CA GLU A 35 10.03 -12.04 -3.61
C GLU A 35 9.68 -11.03 -4.70
N GLU A 36 10.46 -11.01 -5.78
CA GLU A 36 10.21 -10.14 -6.93
C GLU A 36 8.92 -10.62 -7.60
N VAL A 37 7.83 -9.87 -7.42
CA VAL A 37 6.55 -10.20 -8.04
C VAL A 37 6.68 -10.04 -9.55
N VAL A 38 6.88 -11.15 -10.25
CA VAL A 38 6.88 -11.20 -11.71
C VAL A 38 5.45 -11.01 -12.20
N LEU A 39 5.23 -10.13 -13.18
CA LEU A 39 3.89 -9.84 -13.72
C LEU A 39 3.15 -11.09 -14.26
N SER A 40 3.86 -12.17 -14.56
CA SER A 40 3.27 -13.46 -14.96
C SER A 40 2.51 -14.15 -13.84
N ASP A 41 2.85 -13.87 -12.58
CA ASP A 41 2.38 -14.63 -11.41
C ASP A 41 1.34 -13.82 -10.61
N VAL A 42 0.85 -12.74 -11.19
CA VAL A 42 -0.17 -11.86 -10.60
C VAL A 42 -1.49 -12.62 -10.50
N THR A 43 -2.06 -12.66 -9.30
CA THR A 43 -3.35 -13.30 -9.02
C THR A 43 -4.35 -12.31 -8.44
N TYR A 44 -5.63 -12.68 -8.47
CA TYR A 44 -6.67 -11.86 -7.87
C TYR A 44 -6.42 -11.68 -6.37
N SER A 45 -6.23 -12.78 -5.65
CA SER A 45 -6.16 -12.76 -4.19
C SER A 45 -5.00 -11.93 -3.66
N ARG A 46 -3.80 -12.14 -4.22
CA ARG A 46 -2.55 -11.56 -3.68
C ARG A 46 -2.28 -10.14 -4.16
N GLU A 47 -2.46 -9.85 -5.45
CA GLU A 47 -2.13 -8.53 -6.02
C GLU A 47 -3.34 -7.65 -6.29
N ILE A 48 -4.38 -8.19 -6.93
CA ILE A 48 -5.47 -7.35 -7.48
C ILE A 48 -6.49 -6.95 -6.42
N ALA A 49 -6.86 -7.85 -5.51
CA ALA A 49 -7.85 -7.58 -4.47
C ALA A 49 -7.41 -6.41 -3.56
N PRO A 50 -6.16 -6.34 -3.06
CA PRO A 50 -5.69 -5.18 -2.30
C PRO A 50 -5.74 -3.86 -3.10
N ILE A 51 -5.37 -3.90 -4.39
CA ILE A 51 -5.44 -2.72 -5.27
C ILE A 51 -6.87 -2.21 -5.40
N LEU A 52 -7.82 -3.11 -5.67
CA LEU A 52 -9.23 -2.77 -5.86
C LEU A 52 -9.87 -2.30 -4.55
N GLN A 53 -9.54 -2.94 -3.43
CA GLN A 53 -10.05 -2.56 -2.12
C GLN A 53 -9.66 -1.13 -1.76
N ARG A 54 -8.38 -0.77 -1.93
CA ARG A 54 -7.88 0.58 -1.64
C ARG A 54 -8.39 1.62 -2.64
N SER A 55 -8.38 1.29 -3.93
CA SER A 55 -8.49 2.30 -5.00
C SER A 55 -9.85 2.35 -5.67
N CYS A 56 -10.69 1.32 -5.51
CA CYS A 56 -11.93 1.16 -6.25
C CYS A 56 -13.15 0.96 -5.35
N GLN A 57 -13.04 0.15 -4.29
CA GLN A 57 -14.19 -0.25 -3.47
C GLN A 57 -14.80 0.92 -2.69
N ASN A 58 -14.10 2.04 -2.48
CA ASN A 58 -14.70 3.27 -1.94
C ASN A 58 -15.95 3.75 -2.71
N CYS A 59 -16.03 3.42 -4.01
CA CYS A 59 -17.22 3.68 -4.84
C CYS A 59 -17.86 2.39 -5.37
N HIS A 60 -17.04 1.38 -5.68
CA HIS A 60 -17.44 0.09 -6.25
C HIS A 60 -17.64 -0.99 -5.16
N ASN A 61 -18.46 -0.69 -4.16
CA ASN A 61 -18.89 -1.65 -3.15
C ASN A 61 -20.41 -1.90 -3.24
N SER A 62 -20.91 -2.84 -2.45
CA SER A 62 -22.31 -3.28 -2.43
C SER A 62 -23.35 -2.16 -2.15
N ILE A 63 -22.94 -1.11 -1.45
CA ILE A 63 -23.79 0.04 -1.07
C ILE A 63 -23.27 1.36 -1.67
N GLY A 64 -22.30 1.28 -2.57
CA GLY A 64 -21.61 2.42 -3.15
C GLY A 64 -22.40 3.07 -4.28
N VAL A 65 -21.91 4.23 -4.73
CA VAL A 65 -22.55 4.99 -5.82
C VAL A 65 -22.28 4.42 -7.22
N ALA A 66 -21.28 3.54 -7.34
CA ALA A 66 -20.92 2.99 -8.64
C ALA A 66 -21.88 1.85 -9.05
N PRO A 67 -22.12 1.64 -10.35
CA PRO A 67 -23.17 0.74 -10.82
C PRO A 67 -22.86 -0.76 -10.66
N MET A 68 -21.70 -1.11 -10.09
CA MET A 68 -21.28 -2.48 -9.84
C MET A 68 -20.31 -2.56 -8.67
N ALA A 69 -20.49 -3.58 -7.83
CA ALA A 69 -19.55 -3.97 -6.78
C ALA A 69 -18.33 -4.70 -7.36
N LEU A 70 -17.18 -4.52 -6.71
CA LEU A 70 -15.88 -5.11 -7.03
C LEU A 70 -15.23 -5.68 -5.75
N GLU A 71 -16.02 -6.39 -4.95
CA GLU A 71 -15.65 -6.94 -3.64
C GLU A 71 -15.20 -8.40 -3.72
N THR A 72 -15.71 -9.17 -4.69
CA THR A 72 -15.37 -10.59 -4.88
C THR A 72 -14.74 -10.87 -6.23
N TYR A 73 -13.99 -11.98 -6.33
CA TYR A 73 -13.38 -12.43 -7.58
C TYR A 73 -14.41 -12.58 -8.70
N GLU A 74 -15.58 -13.16 -8.43
CA GLU A 74 -16.63 -13.38 -9.44
C GLU A 74 -17.18 -12.07 -9.99
N GLN A 75 -17.28 -11.04 -9.14
CA GLN A 75 -17.70 -9.71 -9.55
C GLN A 75 -16.62 -9.07 -10.42
N VAL A 76 -15.36 -9.11 -9.97
CA VAL A 76 -14.24 -8.45 -10.63
C VAL A 76 -13.91 -9.08 -11.99
N ARG A 77 -13.81 -10.41 -12.06
CA ARG A 77 -13.47 -11.14 -13.30
C ARG A 77 -14.45 -10.86 -14.44
N ARG A 78 -15.73 -10.61 -14.12
CA ARG A 78 -16.76 -10.25 -15.10
C ARG A 78 -16.43 -8.94 -15.82
N TYR A 79 -15.78 -8.01 -15.12
CA TYR A 79 -15.46 -6.68 -15.62
C TYR A 79 -13.99 -6.51 -16.01
N GLY A 80 -13.13 -7.53 -15.85
CA GLY A 80 -11.68 -7.45 -16.08
C GLY A 80 -11.25 -6.66 -17.33
N PRO A 81 -11.74 -6.97 -18.54
CA PRO A 81 -11.40 -6.21 -19.74
C PRO A 81 -11.79 -4.72 -19.68
N ARG A 82 -12.91 -4.40 -19.01
CA ARG A 82 -13.34 -3.01 -18.79
C ARG A 82 -12.46 -2.32 -17.75
N ILE A 83 -12.10 -3.02 -16.66
CA ILE A 83 -11.20 -2.52 -15.63
C ILE A 83 -9.85 -2.16 -16.28
N LYS A 84 -9.21 -3.11 -16.96
CA LYS A 84 -7.95 -2.88 -17.72
C LYS A 84 -8.07 -1.69 -18.67
N ARG A 85 -9.15 -1.61 -19.45
CA ARG A 85 -9.34 -0.49 -20.39
C ARG A 85 -9.45 0.85 -19.66
N ARG A 86 -10.17 0.92 -18.55
CA ARG A 86 -10.45 2.18 -17.85
C ARG A 86 -9.26 2.66 -17.04
N THR A 87 -8.51 1.74 -16.42
CA THR A 87 -7.26 2.07 -15.72
C THR A 87 -6.15 2.43 -16.69
N GLY A 88 -6.06 1.76 -17.84
CA GLY A 88 -5.08 2.06 -18.89
C GLY A 88 -5.27 3.41 -19.60
N ILE A 89 -6.38 4.12 -19.33
CA ILE A 89 -6.61 5.49 -19.79
C ILE A 89 -6.77 6.47 -18.63
N ARG A 90 -6.30 6.13 -17.43
CA ARG A 90 -6.41 6.91 -16.19
C ARG A 90 -6.09 8.39 -16.38
N ASP A 91 -5.10 8.71 -17.22
CA ASP A 91 -4.63 10.07 -17.45
C ASP A 91 -5.53 10.85 -18.43
N ARG A 92 -6.81 10.48 -18.54
CA ARG A 92 -7.82 11.17 -19.33
C ARG A 92 -9.00 11.54 -18.45
N ALA A 93 -9.55 12.73 -18.66
CA ALA A 93 -10.78 13.15 -18.01
C ALA A 93 -11.91 12.10 -18.20
N GLY A 94 -12.57 11.73 -17.11
CA GLY A 94 -13.62 10.72 -17.10
C GLY A 94 -13.14 9.27 -17.20
N ALA A 95 -11.85 8.99 -16.95
CA ALA A 95 -11.31 7.63 -16.76
C ALA A 95 -11.58 7.08 -15.35
N MET A 96 -11.00 5.92 -15.00
CA MET A 96 -11.08 5.37 -13.63
C MET A 96 -9.67 5.17 -13.05
N PRO A 97 -9.44 5.47 -11.75
CA PRO A 97 -10.35 6.14 -10.82
C PRO A 97 -10.81 7.52 -11.34
N PRO A 98 -12.03 7.97 -11.00
CA PRO A 98 -12.68 9.10 -11.68
C PRO A 98 -12.03 10.46 -11.42
N TRP A 99 -11.14 10.53 -10.44
CA TRP A 99 -10.40 11.75 -10.14
C TRP A 99 -9.12 11.82 -10.98
N TYR A 100 -9.21 12.51 -12.13
CA TYR A 100 -8.01 12.95 -12.85
C TYR A 100 -7.29 14.03 -12.04
N VAL A 101 -6.01 13.82 -11.78
CA VAL A 101 -5.14 14.74 -11.03
C VAL A 101 -3.88 14.97 -11.85
N GLU A 102 -3.53 16.24 -12.08
CA GLU A 102 -2.26 16.60 -12.72
C GLU A 102 -1.10 16.38 -11.74
N LYS A 103 -0.22 15.42 -12.06
CA LYS A 103 0.94 15.03 -11.22
C LYS A 103 2.27 15.63 -11.69
N ASP A 104 2.23 16.64 -12.55
CA ASP A 104 3.42 17.33 -13.04
C ASP A 104 3.45 18.83 -12.63
N ILE A 105 2.37 19.35 -12.05
CA ILE A 105 2.22 20.77 -11.72
C ILE A 105 1.55 20.93 -10.35
N GLY A 106 2.10 21.79 -9.48
CA GLY A 106 1.46 22.15 -8.21
C GLY A 106 1.59 21.07 -7.12
N ILE A 107 0.47 20.73 -6.46
CA ILE A 107 0.42 19.73 -5.38
C ILE A 107 0.54 18.33 -5.96
N GLN A 108 1.58 17.60 -5.57
CA GLN A 108 1.91 16.28 -6.12
C GLN A 108 1.38 15.11 -5.30
N HIS A 109 0.99 15.37 -4.05
CA HIS A 109 0.54 14.36 -3.12
C HIS A 109 -0.76 14.81 -2.48
N PHE A 110 -1.82 14.05 -2.75
CA PHE A 110 -3.12 14.24 -2.14
C PHE A 110 -3.29 13.22 -1.03
N LYS A 111 -3.91 13.65 0.06
CA LYS A 111 -4.40 12.72 1.07
C LYS A 111 -5.46 11.84 0.40
N ASP A 112 -5.40 10.54 0.65
CA ASP A 112 -6.36 9.55 0.14
C ASP A 112 -6.42 9.46 -1.41
N ASP A 113 -5.30 9.69 -2.11
CA ASP A 113 -5.19 9.54 -3.58
C ASP A 113 -5.48 8.09 -4.02
N PRO A 114 -6.58 7.81 -4.76
CA PRO A 114 -6.90 6.47 -5.23
C PRO A 114 -6.13 6.08 -6.49
N SER A 115 -5.25 6.94 -7.01
CA SER A 115 -4.48 6.68 -8.22
C SER A 115 -3.63 5.41 -8.09
N LEU A 116 -3.60 4.63 -9.16
CA LEU A 116 -2.73 3.47 -9.24
C LEU A 116 -1.27 3.90 -9.50
N SER A 117 -0.31 3.10 -9.09
CA SER A 117 1.07 3.22 -9.58
C SER A 117 1.22 2.61 -10.97
N ASP A 118 2.37 2.80 -11.62
CA ASP A 118 2.65 2.18 -12.92
C ASP A 118 2.75 0.65 -12.82
N TRP A 119 3.31 0.14 -11.72
CA TRP A 119 3.32 -1.29 -11.44
C TRP A 119 1.90 -1.83 -11.28
N GLU A 120 1.02 -1.11 -10.56
CA GLU A 120 -0.36 -1.56 -10.36
C GLU A 120 -1.16 -1.57 -11.67
N LEU A 121 -0.94 -0.59 -12.55
CA LEU A 121 -1.51 -0.64 -13.91
C LEU A 121 -1.02 -1.86 -14.69
N ALA A 122 0.29 -2.14 -14.63
CA ALA A 122 0.89 -3.28 -15.30
C ALA A 122 0.36 -4.60 -14.73
N ALA A 123 0.21 -4.71 -13.41
CA ALA A 123 -0.33 -5.87 -12.72
C ALA A 123 -1.79 -6.12 -13.13
N VAL A 124 -2.65 -5.10 -13.11
CA VAL A 124 -4.04 -5.21 -13.57
C VAL A 124 -4.10 -5.64 -15.04
N ALA A 125 -3.25 -5.07 -15.89
CA ALA A 125 -3.21 -5.43 -17.29
C ALA A 125 -2.76 -6.88 -17.51
N ALA A 126 -1.68 -7.29 -16.85
CA ALA A 126 -1.11 -8.63 -16.94
C ALA A 126 -2.07 -9.69 -16.39
N TRP A 127 -2.70 -9.43 -15.24
CA TRP A 127 -3.71 -10.32 -14.67
C TRP A 127 -4.86 -10.59 -15.64
N VAL A 128 -5.37 -9.54 -16.30
CA VAL A 128 -6.43 -9.70 -17.32
C VAL A 128 -5.92 -10.48 -18.52
N ASP A 129 -4.70 -10.20 -19.00
CA ASP A 129 -4.12 -10.88 -20.16
C ASP A 129 -3.78 -12.36 -19.89
N ASN A 130 -3.46 -12.71 -18.65
CA ASN A 130 -3.17 -14.06 -18.21
C ASN A 130 -4.43 -14.88 -17.88
N GLY A 131 -5.62 -14.36 -18.20
CA GLY A 131 -6.88 -15.07 -18.01
C GLY A 131 -7.50 -14.90 -16.61
N MET A 132 -7.07 -13.89 -15.86
CA MET A 132 -7.61 -13.51 -14.55
C MET A 132 -7.53 -14.64 -13.50
N PRO A 133 -6.34 -15.22 -13.23
CA PRO A 133 -6.23 -16.28 -12.23
C PRO A 133 -6.66 -15.78 -10.84
N GLU A 134 -7.43 -16.61 -10.12
CA GLU A 134 -7.95 -16.25 -8.79
C GLU A 134 -6.83 -16.22 -7.74
N GLY A 135 -6.00 -17.25 -7.68
CA GLY A 135 -4.96 -17.39 -6.65
C GLY A 135 -5.47 -18.14 -5.42
N ASP A 136 -4.69 -18.11 -4.32
CA ASP A 136 -5.08 -18.72 -3.06
C ASP A 136 -5.99 -17.77 -2.27
N PRO A 137 -7.22 -18.18 -1.88
CA PRO A 137 -8.08 -17.37 -1.02
C PRO A 137 -7.45 -16.99 0.33
N ALA A 138 -6.43 -17.72 0.81
CA ALA A 138 -5.71 -17.38 2.03
C ALA A 138 -4.88 -16.08 1.91
N ASP A 139 -4.56 -15.65 0.69
CA ASP A 139 -3.83 -14.40 0.43
C ASP A 139 -4.76 -13.18 0.33
N LEU A 140 -6.08 -13.38 0.43
CA LEU A 140 -7.03 -12.27 0.34
C LEU A 140 -6.86 -11.30 1.52
N PRO A 141 -6.94 -9.98 1.27
CA PRO A 141 -7.01 -9.02 2.36
C PRO A 141 -8.33 -9.19 3.13
N GLU A 142 -8.32 -8.79 4.40
CA GLU A 142 -9.54 -8.75 5.21
C GLU A 142 -10.59 -7.86 4.51
N PRO A 143 -11.82 -8.35 4.28
CA PRO A 143 -12.87 -7.54 3.66
C PRO A 143 -13.19 -6.28 4.47
N ILE A 144 -13.45 -5.16 3.77
CA ILE A 144 -13.96 -3.95 4.42
C ILE A 144 -15.46 -4.08 4.58
N GLU A 145 -15.94 -3.90 5.82
CA GLU A 145 -17.34 -3.70 6.12
C GLU A 145 -17.74 -2.25 5.79
N TRP A 146 -18.45 -2.08 4.68
CA TRP A 146 -18.89 -0.76 4.24
C TRP A 146 -20.15 -0.33 5.00
N VAL A 147 -20.06 0.82 5.66
CA VAL A 147 -21.18 1.48 6.33
C VAL A 147 -21.90 2.42 5.38
N SER A 148 -23.23 2.53 5.50
CA SER A 148 -24.02 3.47 4.70
C SER A 148 -23.46 4.88 4.87
N ARG A 149 -23.23 5.57 3.74
CA ARG A 149 -22.65 6.93 3.72
C ARG A 149 -23.53 7.96 4.45
N GLY A 150 -24.80 7.63 4.75
CA GLY A 150 -25.69 8.46 5.55
C GLY A 150 -25.59 8.25 7.06
N ASP A 151 -24.96 7.16 7.51
CA ASP A 151 -24.97 6.78 8.93
C ASP A 151 -23.72 7.28 9.67
N LEU A 152 -22.64 7.61 8.94
CA LEU A 152 -21.34 7.95 9.52
C LEU A 152 -20.59 9.04 8.74
N TRP A 153 -20.08 10.03 9.47
CA TRP A 153 -19.21 11.08 8.96
C TRP A 153 -17.78 10.54 8.80
N GLN A 154 -17.32 10.33 7.57
CA GLN A 154 -15.97 9.78 7.31
C GLN A 154 -14.83 10.69 7.80
N ALA A 155 -15.08 12.00 7.91
CA ALA A 155 -14.11 12.97 8.42
C ALA A 155 -14.21 13.22 9.93
N GLY A 156 -15.06 12.47 10.65
CA GLY A 156 -15.44 12.72 12.04
C GLY A 156 -16.77 13.47 12.17
N GLU A 157 -17.41 13.34 13.33
CA GLU A 157 -18.67 14.01 13.63
C GLU A 157 -18.50 15.54 13.56
N PRO A 158 -19.39 16.26 12.85
CA PRO A 158 -19.29 17.70 12.73
C PRO A 158 -19.65 18.39 14.05
N ASP A 159 -18.95 19.47 14.35
CA ASP A 159 -19.24 20.30 15.53
C ASP A 159 -20.59 21.05 15.43
N LEU A 160 -21.15 21.14 14.22
CA LEU A 160 -22.41 21.83 13.93
C LEU A 160 -23.14 21.17 12.74
N VAL A 161 -24.38 20.75 12.96
CA VAL A 161 -25.31 20.31 11.91
C VAL A 161 -26.40 21.35 11.77
N VAL A 162 -26.57 21.88 10.55
CA VAL A 162 -27.62 22.87 10.23
C VAL A 162 -28.55 22.32 9.15
N GLU A 163 -29.83 22.61 9.28
CA GLU A 163 -30.86 22.28 8.30
C GLU A 163 -31.16 23.52 7.45
N THR A 164 -31.23 23.33 6.12
CA THR A 164 -31.63 24.38 5.19
C THR A 164 -33.15 24.39 5.06
N GLU A 165 -33.75 25.55 4.77
CA GLU A 165 -35.18 25.62 4.47
C GLU A 165 -35.50 24.79 3.21
N GLU A 166 -36.72 24.25 3.15
CA GLU A 166 -37.16 23.48 1.99
C GLU A 166 -37.17 24.36 0.73
N ILE A 167 -36.38 23.96 -0.28
CA ILE A 167 -36.33 24.64 -1.57
C ILE A 167 -37.07 23.78 -2.60
N PHE A 168 -38.15 24.29 -3.16
CA PHE A 168 -38.83 23.65 -4.27
C PHE A 168 -38.10 23.96 -5.59
N MET A 169 -37.51 22.94 -6.22
CA MET A 169 -36.95 23.04 -7.57
C MET A 169 -37.94 22.50 -8.60
N GLU A 170 -38.37 23.36 -9.53
CA GLU A 170 -39.22 22.95 -10.66
C GLU A 170 -38.45 22.02 -11.62
N ALA A 171 -39.17 21.08 -12.23
CA ALA A 171 -38.60 20.17 -13.21
C ALA A 171 -38.02 20.94 -14.42
N GLY A 172 -36.72 20.79 -14.67
CA GLY A 172 -36.01 21.45 -15.77
C GLY A 172 -35.38 22.81 -15.43
N ALA A 173 -35.49 23.28 -14.18
CA ALA A 173 -34.64 24.36 -13.70
C ALA A 173 -33.16 23.91 -13.69
N PRO A 174 -32.20 24.80 -14.00
CA PRO A 174 -30.78 24.50 -13.84
C PRO A 174 -30.45 24.24 -12.36
N ASP A 175 -29.55 23.28 -12.13
CA ASP A 175 -28.97 22.94 -10.83
C ASP A 175 -27.96 23.98 -10.34
#